data_AF-A0A1I6QM01-F1
#
_entry.id   AF-A0A1I6QM01-F1
#
_cell.length_a   1.000
_cell.length_b   1.000
_cell.length_c   1.000
_cell.angle_alpha   90.00
_cell.angle_beta   90.00
_cell.angle_gamma   90.00
#
_symmetry.space_group_name_H-M   'P 1'
#
loop_
_entity.id
_entity.type
_entity.pdbx_description
1 polymer ?
#
loop_
_entity_poly.entity_id
_entity_poly.type
_entity_poly.pdbx_seq_one_letter_code
_entity_poly.pdbx_strand_id
1 'polypeptide(L)'
;MSRTAEWIKAGQVRELKEKGSAVIKGGIAVFVHEEGIFAVDNRCPHLGFPLHMGSLCDGILTCHWHHARFDVCSGGTLDPWADDVPSYEVRVEEETVWVNPQPRIANHIQKYKDRLMEGLEQNISIVIAKAVVGLVEANVPDAEIAGVGIAFGTRSGSGWNSGLTILTAMVRVIPRLDKTGRILALYQGLVHVARGSSGRGIHYLLGALPSTDVSYERLAGWYRNCIEVRDTQGAEKLVITAIEKGMSPEQLADMMLIAATDHFYLDGGHVFDFHNKVFEALELVGADQSKQVLTSLLHMMGNPSRSEEQHHWQAPINLVEPIQEAVKALAEARTAGADAAVAVIDEEAVLQQLLSEEPLETIALLRDLLLAGAAPAQLAQLVTLASAERVVRFHTQNDHRDWIAVLHTFTYSHALHERLQRSEEALLVRAIFHGAMSVYLDRFLNVPSAKRPKAAPGESNAATNTEELLQLLDQRQQVDQAAKWVFNYLKSGGEMDALLNTLGHALLREDAEFHTFQMVEAAFAEYERWCLRTDEFAVKAQETMLLACTRYLAAHAPTARELPHTAQIAWRLHKGERLFEE
;
A
#
# COMPACT_ATOMS: atom_id res chain seq x y z
N MET A 1 12.27 29.86 27.64
CA MET A 1 13.46 30.31 28.42
C MET A 1 14.67 29.56 27.89
N SER A 2 15.55 30.25 27.16
CA SER A 2 16.76 29.64 26.58
C SER A 2 17.75 29.33 27.71
N ARG A 3 18.04 28.04 27.94
CA ARG A 3 19.22 27.65 28.72
C ARG A 3 20.43 27.99 27.86
N THR A 4 21.21 29.00 28.24
CA THR A 4 22.56 29.21 27.72
C THR A 4 23.35 27.93 27.96
N ALA A 5 23.59 27.14 26.91
CA ALA A 5 24.33 25.90 27.03
C ALA A 5 25.75 26.20 27.52
N GLU A 6 26.21 25.43 28.50
CA GLU A 6 27.56 25.54 29.05
C GLU A 6 28.56 25.08 27.97
N TRP A 7 29.47 25.97 27.57
CA TRP A 7 30.51 25.67 26.59
C TRP A 7 31.46 24.59 27.13
N ILE A 8 31.84 23.63 26.28
CA ILE A 8 32.70 22.51 26.66
C ILE A 8 34.14 22.84 26.33
N LYS A 9 35.03 22.75 27.32
CA LYS A 9 36.48 22.88 27.11
C LYS A 9 37.00 21.71 26.29
N ALA A 10 37.60 21.99 25.13
CA ALA A 10 38.17 20.97 24.26
C ALA A 10 39.67 20.72 24.49
N GLY A 11 40.41 21.74 24.94
CA GLY A 11 41.85 21.64 25.19
C GLY A 11 42.57 22.96 24.91
N GLN A 12 43.89 22.94 25.00
CA GLN A 12 44.75 24.05 24.55
C GLN A 12 44.97 23.96 23.04
N VAL A 13 45.04 25.10 22.35
CA VAL A 13 45.29 25.18 20.89
C VAL A 13 46.52 24.37 20.49
N ARG A 14 47.62 24.51 21.25
CA ARG A 14 48.87 23.78 20.98
C ARG A 14 48.70 22.26 21.04
N GLU A 15 47.99 21.76 22.04
CA GLU A 15 47.77 20.31 22.22
C GLU A 15 46.93 19.74 21.07
N LEU A 16 45.91 20.47 20.64
CA LEU A 16 45.06 20.06 19.52
C LEU A 16 45.83 20.08 18.20
N LYS A 17 46.71 21.07 17.99
CA LYS A 17 47.62 21.14 16.82
C LYS A 17 48.58 19.96 16.77
N GLU A 18 49.12 19.54 17.90
CA GLU A 18 50.04 18.39 17.98
C GLU A 18 49.33 17.04 17.73
N LYS A 19 48.07 16.89 18.18
CA LYS A 19 47.29 15.66 18.03
C LYS A 19 46.55 15.55 16.68
N GLY A 20 46.26 16.67 16.03
CA GLY A 20 45.46 16.75 14.80
C GLY A 20 43.94 16.62 15.02
N SER A 21 43.51 15.77 15.96
CA SER A 21 42.11 15.69 16.41
C SER A 21 41.97 15.32 17.89
N ALA A 22 40.81 15.62 18.46
CA ALA A 22 40.41 15.19 19.80
C ALA A 22 38.90 14.93 19.88
N VAL A 23 38.47 14.04 20.78
CA VAL A 23 37.05 13.80 21.05
C VAL A 23 36.72 14.32 22.45
N ILE A 24 35.67 15.13 22.55
CA ILE A 24 35.26 15.79 23.79
C ILE A 24 33.91 15.25 24.27
N LYS A 25 33.47 15.71 25.46
CA LYS A 25 32.17 15.34 26.03
C LYS A 25 31.03 15.63 25.04
N GLY A 26 30.07 14.72 24.98
CA GLY A 26 28.96 14.78 24.02
C GLY A 26 29.24 14.09 22.70
N GLY A 27 30.42 13.46 22.54
CA GLY A 27 30.76 12.75 21.31
C GLY A 27 31.11 13.68 20.16
N ILE A 28 31.67 14.86 20.45
CA ILE A 28 32.05 15.85 19.43
C ILE A 28 33.53 15.66 19.11
N ALA A 29 33.87 15.58 17.82
CA ALA A 29 35.24 15.54 17.33
C ALA A 29 35.70 16.94 16.94
N VAL A 30 36.83 17.36 17.50
CA VAL A 30 37.52 18.62 17.20
C VAL A 30 38.70 18.31 16.29
N PHE A 31 38.78 19.00 15.16
CA PHE A 31 39.83 18.86 14.17
C PHE A 31 40.60 20.17 14.02
N VAL A 32 41.90 20.04 13.80
CA VAL A 32 42.75 21.16 13.38
C VAL A 32 43.03 21.01 11.89
N HIS A 33 42.75 22.06 11.13
CA HIS A 33 43.08 22.12 9.72
C HIS A 33 43.56 23.52 9.35
N GLU A 34 44.75 23.59 8.75
CA GLU A 34 45.47 24.85 8.51
C GLU A 34 45.59 25.69 9.79
N GLU A 35 45.09 26.93 9.79
CA GLU A 35 45.04 27.79 10.97
C GLU A 35 43.71 27.69 11.74
N GLY A 36 42.75 26.91 11.24
CA GLY A 36 41.41 26.77 11.79
C GLY A 36 41.24 25.60 12.76
N ILE A 37 40.24 25.73 13.64
CA ILE A 37 39.79 24.67 14.55
C ILE A 37 38.28 24.48 14.34
N PHE A 38 37.90 23.25 14.02
CA PHE A 38 36.55 22.90 13.63
C PHE A 38 36.01 21.79 14.53
N ALA A 39 34.71 21.74 14.73
CA ALA A 39 34.07 20.75 15.57
C ALA A 39 32.84 20.18 14.86
N VAL A 40 32.75 18.86 14.78
CA VAL A 40 31.65 18.10 14.18
C VAL A 40 31.26 16.93 15.05
N ASP A 41 30.09 16.34 14.84
CA ASP A 41 29.68 15.13 15.55
C ASP A 41 30.66 14.01 15.19
N ASN A 42 31.19 13.32 16.20
CA ASN A 42 32.13 12.24 15.97
C ASN A 42 31.42 11.02 15.35
N ARG A 43 30.10 10.92 15.39
CA ARG A 43 29.35 9.84 14.76
C ARG A 43 29.11 10.18 13.29
N CYS A 44 29.73 9.43 12.39
CA CYS A 44 29.46 9.54 10.96
C CYS A 44 27.94 9.42 10.71
N PRO A 45 27.31 10.40 10.05
CA PRO A 45 25.87 10.41 9.86
C PRO A 45 25.38 9.27 8.96
N HIS A 46 26.27 8.59 8.20
CA HIS A 46 25.93 7.41 7.42
C HIS A 46 25.56 6.20 8.30
N LEU A 47 26.54 5.55 8.94
CA LEU A 47 26.34 4.34 9.76
C LEU A 47 27.06 4.40 11.12
N GLY A 48 27.47 5.59 11.55
CA GLY A 48 27.90 5.85 12.92
C GLY A 48 29.37 5.62 13.25
N PHE A 49 30.23 5.40 12.25
CA PHE A 49 31.67 5.26 12.50
C PHE A 49 32.27 6.52 13.15
N PRO A 50 33.23 6.40 14.08
CA PRO A 50 33.92 7.55 14.67
C PRO A 50 34.71 8.35 13.64
N LEU A 51 34.32 9.60 13.36
CA LEU A 51 34.95 10.45 12.35
C LEU A 51 36.36 10.92 12.75
N HIS A 52 36.67 11.04 14.04
CA HIS A 52 38.04 11.35 14.48
C HIS A 52 39.07 10.26 14.09
N MET A 53 38.60 9.04 13.81
CA MET A 53 39.43 7.97 13.27
C MET A 53 39.57 8.02 11.75
N GLY A 54 38.86 8.94 11.08
CA GLY A 54 38.94 9.16 9.64
C GLY A 54 40.20 9.91 9.22
N SER A 55 40.24 10.34 7.96
CA SER A 55 41.29 11.18 7.41
C SER A 55 40.77 12.58 7.11
N LEU A 56 41.62 13.59 7.29
CA LEU A 56 41.32 14.99 6.95
C LEU A 56 42.39 15.52 6.00
N CYS A 57 41.99 15.85 4.77
CA CYS A 57 42.86 16.41 3.74
C CYS A 57 42.12 17.53 3.01
N ASP A 58 42.77 18.68 2.83
CA ASP A 58 42.21 19.84 2.10
C ASP A 58 40.78 20.23 2.54
N GLY A 59 40.53 20.24 3.86
CA GLY A 59 39.24 20.54 4.47
C GLY A 59 38.20 19.41 4.40
N ILE A 60 38.52 18.30 3.72
CA ILE A 60 37.60 17.16 3.53
C ILE A 60 37.88 16.06 4.55
N LEU A 61 36.93 15.90 5.47
CA LEU A 61 36.88 14.81 6.44
C LEU A 61 36.27 13.56 5.80
N THR A 62 37.06 12.49 5.69
CA THR A 62 36.65 11.22 5.08
C THR A 62 36.53 10.12 6.13
N CYS A 63 35.34 9.53 6.25
CA CYS A 63 35.10 8.41 7.14
C CYS A 63 35.82 7.14 6.64
N HIS A 64 36.58 6.45 7.49
CA HIS A 64 37.33 5.24 7.09
C HIS A 64 36.48 4.01 6.79
N TRP A 65 35.19 3.99 7.14
CA TRP A 65 34.37 2.80 6.93
C TRP A 65 33.85 2.69 5.50
N HIS A 66 33.04 3.66 5.08
CA HIS A 66 32.40 3.67 3.76
C HIS A 66 32.85 4.86 2.90
N HIS A 67 33.87 5.60 3.36
CA HIS A 67 34.47 6.72 2.62
C HIS A 67 33.52 7.90 2.33
N ALA A 68 32.48 8.10 3.15
CA ALA A 68 31.68 9.33 3.12
C ALA A 68 32.56 10.54 3.43
N ARG A 69 32.41 11.60 2.62
CA ARG A 69 33.20 12.82 2.69
C ARG A 69 32.36 13.99 3.16
N PHE A 70 32.95 14.82 4.01
CA PHE A 70 32.32 15.99 4.61
C PHE A 70 33.28 17.17 4.57
N ASP A 71 32.76 18.36 4.27
CA ASP A 71 33.47 19.59 4.60
C ASP A 71 33.56 19.73 6.12
N VAL A 72 34.78 19.79 6.67
CA VAL A 72 35.01 19.89 8.13
C VAL A 72 34.49 21.22 8.70
N CYS A 73 34.33 22.24 7.86
CA CYS A 73 33.91 23.57 8.28
C CYS A 73 32.39 23.64 8.53
N SER A 74 31.60 23.23 7.53
CA SER A 74 30.13 23.27 7.57
C SER A 74 29.50 21.97 8.07
N GLY A 75 30.18 20.84 7.88
CA GLY A 75 29.62 19.48 8.02
C GLY A 75 28.89 18.97 6.77
N GLY A 76 28.82 19.77 5.70
CA GLY A 76 28.12 19.41 4.46
C GLY A 76 28.72 18.18 3.80
N THR A 77 27.88 17.22 3.41
CA THR A 77 28.33 16.01 2.72
C THR A 77 28.55 16.24 1.23
N LEU A 78 29.57 15.56 0.67
CA LEU A 78 29.80 15.50 -0.78
C LEU A 78 29.18 14.24 -1.40
N ASP A 79 28.65 13.34 -0.58
CA ASP A 79 28.18 12.02 -0.99
C ASP A 79 26.69 11.89 -0.67
N PRO A 80 25.78 11.96 -1.67
CA PRO A 80 24.33 12.06 -1.45
C PRO A 80 23.68 10.95 -0.59
N TRP A 81 24.34 9.79 -0.51
CA TRP A 81 23.92 8.63 0.29
C TRP A 81 24.25 8.76 1.79
N ALA A 82 25.03 9.76 2.19
CA ALA A 82 25.21 10.19 3.57
C ALA A 82 24.39 11.46 3.84
N ASP A 83 24.13 11.76 5.12
CA ASP A 83 23.57 13.06 5.52
C ASP A 83 24.70 14.00 5.94
N ASP A 84 24.42 15.29 6.06
CA ASP A 84 25.38 16.24 6.65
C ASP A 84 25.70 15.86 8.10
N VAL A 85 26.97 15.99 8.48
CA VAL A 85 27.39 15.83 9.87
C VAL A 85 27.06 17.12 10.64
N PRO A 86 26.43 17.04 11.83
CA PRO A 86 26.24 18.22 12.66
C PRO A 86 27.58 18.90 12.97
N SER A 87 27.68 20.20 12.67
CA SER A 87 28.83 21.04 13.04
C SER A 87 28.52 21.93 14.24
N TYR A 88 29.55 22.32 14.97
CA TYR A 88 29.43 23.05 16.23
C TYR A 88 30.18 24.38 16.18
N GLU A 89 29.74 25.32 17.01
CA GLU A 89 30.45 26.59 17.16
C GLU A 89 31.71 26.39 18.00
N VAL A 90 32.82 26.94 17.54
CA VAL A 90 34.12 26.88 18.22
C VAL A 90 34.57 28.30 18.50
N ARG A 91 35.04 28.56 19.72
CA ARG A 91 35.69 29.81 20.09
C ARG A 91 37.02 29.53 20.79
N VAL A 92 37.97 30.42 20.63
CA VAL A 92 39.28 30.36 21.29
C VAL A 92 39.40 31.56 22.23
N GLU A 93 39.61 31.29 23.51
CA GLU A 93 39.77 32.30 24.56
C GLU A 93 41.02 31.95 25.36
N GLU A 94 42.00 32.87 25.44
CA GLU A 94 43.25 32.67 26.18
C GLU A 94 43.94 31.33 25.86
N GLU A 95 44.14 31.04 24.56
CA GLU A 95 44.70 29.77 24.03
C GLU A 95 43.87 28.50 24.31
N THR A 96 42.73 28.63 24.98
CA THR A 96 41.82 27.51 25.27
C THR A 96 40.71 27.44 24.22
N VAL A 97 40.51 26.25 23.66
CA VAL A 97 39.42 25.96 22.72
C VAL A 97 38.17 25.56 23.48
N TRP A 98 37.06 26.19 23.14
CA TRP A 98 35.73 25.93 23.69
C TRP A 98 34.76 25.60 22.55
N VAL A 99 33.87 24.62 22.79
CA VAL A 99 32.87 24.20 21.83
C VAL A 99 31.47 24.39 22.41
N ASN A 100 30.57 25.01 21.65
CA ASN A 100 29.16 25.06 21.98
C ASN A 100 28.56 23.67 21.70
N PRO A 101 27.99 22.96 22.69
CA PRO A 101 27.43 21.63 22.46
C PRO A 101 26.12 21.63 21.67
N GLN A 102 25.56 22.80 21.33
CA GLN A 102 24.43 22.91 20.42
C GLN A 102 24.93 22.97 18.97
N PRO A 103 24.45 22.06 18.09
CA PRO A 103 24.84 22.09 16.68
C PRO A 103 24.34 23.37 16.00
N ARG A 104 25.14 23.91 15.07
CA ARG A 104 24.85 25.16 14.34
C ARG A 104 23.54 25.10 13.56
N ILE A 105 23.25 23.93 12.98
CA ILE A 105 22.03 23.65 12.24
C ILE A 105 21.23 22.63 13.04
N ALA A 106 20.10 23.06 13.60
CA ALA A 106 19.14 22.13 14.17
C ALA A 106 18.48 21.35 13.03
N ASN A 107 18.35 20.03 13.18
CA ASN A 107 17.48 19.24 12.31
C ASN A 107 16.04 19.72 12.52
N HIS A 108 15.47 20.32 11.48
CA HIS A 108 14.11 20.82 11.46
C HIS A 108 13.31 20.06 10.41
N ILE A 109 11.99 20.07 10.55
CA ILE A 109 11.05 19.30 9.72
C ILE A 109 11.34 19.47 8.22
N GLN A 110 11.61 20.70 7.77
CA GLN A 110 11.91 20.97 6.36
C GLN A 110 13.14 20.20 5.85
N LYS A 111 14.24 20.17 6.61
CA LYS A 111 15.44 19.40 6.25
C LYS A 111 15.13 17.91 6.06
N TYR A 112 14.27 17.33 6.91
CA TYR A 112 13.89 15.93 6.73
C TYR A 112 13.03 15.72 5.48
N LYS A 113 12.15 16.66 5.13
CA LYS A 113 11.38 16.59 3.87
C LYS A 113 12.27 16.75 2.64
N ASP A 114 13.23 17.66 2.69
CA ASP A 114 14.19 17.87 1.59
C ASP A 114 15.03 16.60 1.40
N ARG A 115 15.53 16.01 2.48
CA ARG A 115 16.24 14.72 2.44
C ARG A 115 15.35 13.57 1.99
N LEU A 116 14.07 13.55 2.36
CA LEU A 116 13.12 12.57 1.83
C LEU A 116 13.01 12.70 0.32
N MET A 117 12.81 13.92 -0.20
CA MET A 117 12.72 14.17 -1.64
C MET A 117 14.01 13.76 -2.38
N GLU A 118 15.18 14.16 -1.87
CA GLU A 118 16.47 13.76 -2.44
C GLU A 118 16.64 12.22 -2.45
N GLY A 119 16.22 11.56 -1.36
CA GLY A 119 16.22 10.10 -1.27
C GLY A 119 15.30 9.43 -2.29
N LEU A 120 14.11 10.01 -2.55
CA LEU A 120 13.17 9.55 -3.56
C LEU A 120 13.73 9.73 -4.98
N GLU A 121 14.23 10.93 -5.29
CA GLU A 121 14.79 11.29 -6.61
C GLU A 121 16.01 10.44 -6.98
N GLN A 122 16.89 10.16 -6.01
CA GLN A 122 18.10 9.38 -6.21
C GLN A 122 17.90 7.87 -5.94
N ASN A 123 16.69 7.47 -5.51
CA ASN A 123 16.37 6.10 -5.12
C ASN A 123 17.34 5.52 -4.07
N ILE A 124 17.58 6.28 -2.99
CA ILE A 124 18.51 5.91 -1.90
C ILE A 124 17.72 5.52 -0.64
N SER A 125 17.59 4.21 -0.41
CA SER A 125 16.75 3.66 0.67
C SER A 125 17.11 4.13 2.07
N ILE A 126 18.40 4.15 2.43
CA ILE A 126 18.83 4.57 3.78
C ILE A 126 18.53 6.04 4.07
N VAL A 127 18.55 6.89 3.04
CA VAL A 127 18.22 8.33 3.16
C VAL A 127 16.72 8.49 3.39
N ILE A 128 15.90 7.77 2.61
CA ILE A 128 14.45 7.70 2.81
C ILE A 128 14.13 7.24 4.25
N ALA A 129 14.76 6.15 4.71
CA ALA A 129 14.54 5.59 6.04
C ALA A 129 14.81 6.61 7.16
N LYS A 130 15.96 7.30 7.10
CA LYS A 130 16.32 8.30 8.12
C LYS A 130 15.42 9.52 8.09
N ALA A 131 15.02 9.96 6.90
CA ALA A 131 14.08 11.06 6.75
C ALA A 131 12.72 10.70 7.36
N VAL A 132 12.19 9.50 7.10
CA VAL A 132 10.96 8.99 7.71
C VAL A 132 11.07 8.94 9.23
N VAL A 133 12.15 8.37 9.78
CA VAL A 133 12.40 8.35 11.23
C VAL A 133 12.39 9.78 11.79
N GLY A 134 13.13 10.69 11.17
CA GLY A 134 13.17 12.10 11.59
C GLY A 134 11.81 12.79 11.60
N LEU A 135 10.99 12.57 10.58
CA LEU A 135 9.65 13.14 10.46
C LEU A 135 8.68 12.54 11.49
N VAL A 136 8.72 11.22 11.70
CA VAL A 136 7.88 10.54 12.70
C VAL A 136 8.26 10.96 14.12
N GLU A 137 9.55 11.06 14.44
CA GLU A 137 10.04 11.56 15.74
C GLU A 137 9.66 13.02 15.97
N ALA A 138 9.61 13.82 14.90
CA ALA A 138 9.15 15.20 14.93
C ALA A 138 7.62 15.35 14.99
N ASN A 139 6.86 14.25 15.08
CA ASN A 139 5.40 14.20 15.09
C ASN A 139 4.75 14.86 13.86
N VAL A 140 5.39 14.74 12.70
CA VAL A 140 4.77 15.13 11.42
C VAL A 140 3.60 14.18 11.12
N PRO A 141 2.43 14.69 10.69
CA PRO A 141 1.29 13.86 10.27
C PRO A 141 1.65 12.90 9.14
N ASP A 142 1.11 11.67 9.19
CA ASP A 142 1.41 10.63 8.18
C ASP A 142 1.01 11.04 6.77
N ALA A 143 -0.13 11.74 6.63
CA ALA A 143 -0.58 12.30 5.36
C ALA A 143 0.44 13.29 4.77
N GLU A 144 1.08 14.11 5.60
CA GLU A 144 2.09 15.07 5.13
C GLU A 144 3.38 14.38 4.67
N ILE A 145 3.77 13.28 5.33
CA ILE A 145 4.92 12.45 4.91
C ILE A 145 4.60 11.72 3.61
N ALA A 146 3.45 11.05 3.54
CA ALA A 146 3.00 10.32 2.35
C ALA A 146 2.76 11.25 1.16
N GLY A 147 2.27 12.46 1.40
CA GLY A 147 2.05 13.48 0.37
C GLY A 147 3.33 13.86 -0.38
N VAL A 148 4.50 13.81 0.25
CA VAL A 148 5.80 13.98 -0.43
C VAL A 148 6.01 12.86 -1.47
N GLY A 149 5.78 11.61 -1.07
CA GLY A 149 5.88 10.44 -1.95
C GLY A 149 4.85 10.45 -3.07
N ILE A 150 3.60 10.80 -2.77
CA ILE A 150 2.52 10.88 -3.77
C ILE A 150 2.81 11.97 -4.80
N ALA A 151 3.22 13.17 -4.37
CA ALA A 151 3.57 14.27 -5.26
C ALA A 151 4.74 13.91 -6.19
N PHE A 152 5.76 13.21 -5.67
CA PHE A 152 6.90 12.75 -6.44
C PHE A 152 6.52 11.63 -7.42
N GLY A 153 5.87 10.57 -6.94
CA GLY A 153 5.57 9.39 -7.73
C GLY A 153 4.57 9.66 -8.86
N THR A 154 3.54 10.47 -8.61
CA THR A 154 2.52 10.80 -9.63
C THR A 154 3.06 11.67 -10.77
N ARG A 155 4.19 12.35 -10.55
CA ARG A 155 4.91 13.10 -11.59
C ARG A 155 5.92 12.23 -12.36
N SER A 156 6.16 11.00 -11.93
CA SER A 156 7.23 10.16 -12.47
C SER A 156 6.69 9.14 -13.48
N GLY A 157 7.30 9.09 -14.66
CA GLY A 157 7.09 8.05 -15.67
C GLY A 157 5.65 7.97 -16.20
N SER A 158 5.10 6.76 -16.13
CA SER A 158 3.75 6.43 -16.62
C SER A 158 2.63 6.82 -15.64
N GLY A 159 2.93 7.55 -14.57
CA GLY A 159 1.95 7.93 -13.55
C GLY A 159 1.79 6.87 -12.45
N TRP A 160 0.55 6.52 -12.10
CA TRP A 160 0.23 5.68 -10.96
C TRP A 160 0.83 4.28 -11.10
N ASN A 161 1.45 3.77 -10.04
CA ASN A 161 2.11 2.47 -10.02
C ASN A 161 1.93 1.76 -8.66
N SER A 162 2.41 0.52 -8.57
CA SER A 162 2.31 -0.29 -7.34
C SER A 162 2.91 0.38 -6.11
N GLY A 163 3.97 1.18 -6.23
CA GLY A 163 4.57 1.90 -5.11
C GLY A 163 3.63 2.95 -4.51
N LEU A 164 2.90 3.68 -5.34
CA LEU A 164 1.88 4.64 -4.89
C LEU A 164 0.69 3.93 -4.23
N THR A 165 0.27 2.78 -4.77
CA THR A 165 -0.74 1.93 -4.14
C THR A 165 -0.26 1.42 -2.76
N ILE A 166 0.98 0.93 -2.64
CA ILE A 166 1.56 0.49 -1.35
C ILE A 166 1.58 1.64 -0.35
N LEU A 167 2.08 2.81 -0.74
CA LEU A 167 2.15 3.96 0.16
C LEU A 167 0.76 4.35 0.67
N THR A 168 -0.22 4.42 -0.22
CA THR A 168 -1.60 4.78 0.15
C THR A 168 -2.22 3.74 1.10
N ALA A 169 -2.07 2.44 0.76
CA ALA A 169 -2.55 1.35 1.60
C ALA A 169 -1.88 1.35 2.98
N MET A 170 -0.56 1.55 3.03
CA MET A 170 0.18 1.53 4.29
C MET A 170 -0.20 2.68 5.22
N VAL A 171 -0.50 3.88 4.69
CA VAL A 171 -1.02 4.98 5.53
C VAL A 171 -2.35 4.61 6.19
N ARG A 172 -3.20 3.83 5.53
CA ARG A 172 -4.47 3.34 6.10
C ARG A 172 -4.29 2.26 7.16
N VAL A 173 -3.18 1.52 7.10
CA VAL A 173 -2.85 0.50 8.11
C VAL A 173 -2.22 1.11 9.37
N ILE A 174 -1.53 2.26 9.27
CA ILE A 174 -0.83 2.92 10.40
C ILE A 174 -1.65 3.02 11.70
N PRO A 175 -2.96 3.36 11.70
CA PRO A 175 -3.75 3.45 12.93
C PRO A 175 -3.79 2.15 13.76
N ARG A 176 -3.45 1.01 13.16
CA ARG A 176 -3.37 -0.31 13.81
C ARG A 176 -1.95 -0.70 14.22
N LEU A 177 -0.98 0.18 14.00
CA LEU A 177 0.43 -0.10 14.23
C LEU A 177 0.99 0.71 15.40
N ASP A 178 1.94 0.10 16.11
CA ASP A 178 2.83 0.84 17.00
C ASP A 178 3.77 1.76 16.21
N LYS A 179 4.59 2.54 16.93
CA LYS A 179 5.53 3.49 16.33
C LYS A 179 6.53 2.84 15.38
N THR A 180 6.98 1.62 15.68
CA THR A 180 7.94 0.90 14.83
C THR A 180 7.25 0.46 13.53
N GLY A 181 6.05 -0.10 13.63
CA GLY A 181 5.23 -0.46 12.47
C GLY A 181 4.89 0.77 11.62
N ARG A 182 4.53 1.90 12.25
CA ARG A 182 4.31 3.19 11.56
C ARG A 182 5.51 3.63 10.72
N ILE A 183 6.73 3.54 11.27
CA ILE A 183 7.96 3.89 10.54
C ILE A 183 8.18 2.94 9.36
N LEU A 184 8.02 1.63 9.57
CA LEU A 184 8.19 0.63 8.53
C LEU A 184 7.15 0.79 7.40
N ALA A 185 5.89 1.07 7.75
CA ALA A 185 4.80 1.28 6.79
C ALA A 185 5.09 2.45 5.84
N LEU A 186 5.48 3.61 6.39
CA LEU A 186 5.88 4.78 5.60
C LEU A 186 7.13 4.50 4.76
N TYR A 187 8.14 3.86 5.37
CA TYR A 187 9.40 3.54 4.70
C TYR A 187 9.19 2.59 3.51
N GLN A 188 8.43 1.51 3.69
CA GLN A 188 8.08 0.57 2.62
C GLN A 188 7.38 1.31 1.48
N GLY A 189 6.32 2.07 1.78
CA GLY A 189 5.62 2.86 0.77
C GLY A 189 6.55 3.78 -0.02
N LEU A 190 7.35 4.59 0.66
CA LEU A 190 8.24 5.58 0.03
C LEU A 190 9.37 4.93 -0.77
N VAL A 191 9.96 3.83 -0.30
CA VAL A 191 10.98 3.10 -1.06
C VAL A 191 10.39 2.46 -2.31
N HIS A 192 9.17 1.91 -2.24
CA HIS A 192 8.52 1.36 -3.42
C HIS A 192 8.14 2.45 -4.44
N VAL A 193 7.72 3.65 -3.99
CA VAL A 193 7.54 4.82 -4.86
C VAL A 193 8.86 5.20 -5.54
N ALA A 194 9.97 5.28 -4.79
CA ALA A 194 11.29 5.60 -5.34
C ALA A 194 11.74 4.57 -6.40
N ARG A 195 11.60 3.28 -6.10
CA ARG A 195 11.94 2.18 -7.01
C ARG A 195 11.11 2.23 -8.30
N GLY A 196 9.80 2.45 -8.19
CA GLY A 196 8.89 2.55 -9.33
C GLY A 196 9.14 3.77 -10.22
N SER A 197 9.71 4.83 -9.64
CA SER A 197 10.00 6.11 -10.31
C SER A 197 11.42 6.19 -10.85
N SER A 198 12.33 5.32 -10.40
CA SER A 198 13.75 5.36 -10.76
C SER A 198 13.97 5.28 -12.27
N GLY A 199 14.78 6.20 -12.81
CA GLY A 199 15.10 6.28 -14.24
C GLY A 199 13.94 6.71 -15.14
N ARG A 200 12.80 7.14 -14.58
CA ARG A 200 11.64 7.62 -15.34
C ARG A 200 11.72 9.13 -15.58
N GLY A 201 11.17 9.59 -16.70
CA GLY A 201 11.03 11.02 -17.00
C GLY A 201 9.90 11.69 -16.20
N ILE A 202 9.84 13.02 -16.23
CA ILE A 202 8.75 13.78 -15.59
C ILE A 202 7.55 13.84 -16.54
N HIS A 203 6.36 13.52 -16.03
CA HIS A 203 5.09 13.75 -16.71
C HIS A 203 4.67 15.21 -16.55
N TYR A 204 4.34 15.87 -17.66
CA TYR A 204 3.87 17.26 -17.68
C TYR A 204 2.40 17.28 -18.08
N LEU A 205 1.57 17.86 -17.22
CA LEU A 205 0.12 17.95 -17.45
C LEU A 205 -0.23 18.80 -18.67
N LEU A 206 -1.23 18.36 -19.42
CA LEU A 206 -1.93 19.15 -20.41
C LEU A 206 -2.79 20.24 -19.77
N GLY A 207 -3.19 21.24 -20.56
CA GLY A 207 -4.15 22.25 -20.13
C GLY A 207 -5.60 21.79 -20.24
N ALA A 208 -6.49 22.42 -19.47
CA ALA A 208 -7.94 22.24 -19.61
C ALA A 208 -8.44 22.65 -21.01
N LEU A 209 -9.69 22.27 -21.31
CA LEU A 209 -10.41 22.84 -22.44
C LEU A 209 -10.62 24.35 -22.22
N PRO A 210 -10.64 25.17 -23.30
CA PRO A 210 -11.02 26.57 -23.19
C PRO A 210 -12.39 26.73 -22.51
N SER A 211 -12.56 27.82 -21.77
CA SER A 211 -13.80 28.11 -21.03
C SER A 211 -15.02 27.97 -21.93
N THR A 212 -15.74 26.87 -21.72
CA THR A 212 -16.96 26.50 -22.42
C THR A 212 -17.95 25.98 -21.39
N ASP A 213 -19.20 26.43 -21.47
CA ASP A 213 -20.26 25.90 -20.64
C ASP A 213 -20.62 24.49 -21.15
N VAL A 214 -20.23 23.49 -20.37
CA VAL A 214 -20.33 22.06 -20.72
C VAL A 214 -20.74 21.35 -19.45
N SER A 215 -21.84 20.60 -19.51
CA SER A 215 -22.39 19.88 -18.37
C SER A 215 -21.51 18.69 -17.96
N TYR A 216 -21.74 18.19 -16.74
CA TYR A 216 -21.10 16.98 -16.23
C TYR A 216 -21.34 15.78 -17.14
N GLU A 217 -22.59 15.56 -17.56
CA GLU A 217 -22.99 14.42 -18.37
C GLU A 217 -22.27 14.42 -19.72
N ARG A 218 -22.03 15.61 -20.28
CA ARG A 218 -21.30 15.76 -21.53
C ARG A 218 -19.81 15.50 -21.35
N LEU A 219 -19.19 16.00 -20.28
CA LEU A 219 -17.78 15.71 -19.96
C LEU A 219 -17.57 14.22 -19.68
N ALA A 220 -18.45 13.60 -18.90
CA ALA A 220 -18.41 12.17 -18.63
C ALA A 220 -18.60 11.32 -19.90
N GLY A 221 -19.53 11.72 -20.78
CA GLY A 221 -19.71 11.07 -22.08
C GLY A 221 -18.48 11.18 -22.98
N TRP A 222 -17.83 12.34 -23.04
CA TRP A 222 -16.57 12.51 -23.76
C TRP A 222 -15.43 11.71 -23.15
N TYR A 223 -15.33 11.66 -21.82
CA TYR A 223 -14.29 10.90 -21.12
C TYR A 223 -14.40 9.41 -21.45
N ARG A 224 -15.61 8.84 -21.34
CA ARG A 224 -15.88 7.45 -21.72
C ARG A 224 -15.51 7.18 -23.18
N ASN A 225 -15.85 8.08 -24.10
CA ASN A 225 -15.47 7.94 -25.51
C ASN A 225 -13.94 8.00 -25.71
N CYS A 226 -13.23 8.88 -25.01
CA CYS A 226 -11.76 8.92 -25.03
C CYS A 226 -11.17 7.59 -24.54
N ILE A 227 -11.69 7.02 -23.46
CA ILE A 227 -11.25 5.71 -22.97
C ILE A 227 -11.51 4.61 -24.01
N GLU A 228 -12.70 4.58 -24.61
CA GLU A 228 -13.06 3.55 -25.60
C GLU A 228 -12.13 3.58 -26.83
N VAL A 229 -11.79 4.78 -27.31
CA VAL A 229 -10.86 4.95 -28.44
C VAL A 229 -9.39 5.08 -28.02
N ARG A 230 -9.08 4.81 -26.74
CA ARG A 230 -7.72 4.79 -26.18
C ARG A 230 -6.97 6.12 -26.28
N ASP A 231 -7.69 7.23 -26.27
CA ASP A 231 -7.18 8.60 -26.27
C ASP A 231 -6.94 9.11 -24.85
N THR A 232 -5.79 8.72 -24.27
CA THR A 232 -5.42 9.10 -22.90
C THR A 232 -5.12 10.60 -22.75
N GLN A 233 -4.69 11.27 -23.83
CA GLN A 233 -4.45 12.72 -23.82
C GLN A 233 -5.76 13.51 -23.80
N GLY A 234 -6.74 13.10 -24.61
CA GLY A 234 -8.09 13.66 -24.56
C GLY A 234 -8.73 13.45 -23.18
N ALA A 235 -8.62 12.24 -22.64
CA ALA A 235 -9.08 11.93 -21.29
C ALA A 235 -8.44 12.83 -20.22
N GLU A 236 -7.13 13.11 -20.33
CA GLU A 236 -6.40 13.99 -19.40
C GLU A 236 -6.97 15.41 -19.39
N LYS A 237 -7.19 15.97 -20.58
CA LYS A 237 -7.78 17.31 -20.69
C LYS A 237 -9.18 17.36 -20.08
N LEU A 238 -9.95 16.29 -20.21
CA LEU A 238 -11.32 16.22 -19.66
C LEU A 238 -11.32 16.12 -18.14
N VAL A 239 -10.44 15.30 -17.54
CA VAL A 239 -10.27 15.23 -16.08
C VAL A 239 -9.82 16.59 -15.53
N ILE A 240 -8.85 17.24 -16.14
CA ILE A 240 -8.38 18.56 -15.70
C ILE A 240 -9.51 19.60 -15.83
N THR A 241 -10.28 19.56 -16.91
CA THR A 241 -11.44 20.46 -17.11
C THR A 241 -12.52 20.23 -16.04
N ALA A 242 -12.80 18.97 -15.69
CA ALA A 242 -13.74 18.59 -14.66
C ALA A 242 -13.33 19.15 -13.28
N ILE A 243 -12.04 19.02 -12.93
CA ILE A 243 -11.47 19.57 -11.69
C ILE A 243 -11.57 21.09 -11.67
N GLU A 244 -11.19 21.78 -12.75
CA GLU A 244 -11.23 23.26 -12.82
C GLU A 244 -12.66 23.82 -12.76
N LYS A 245 -13.66 23.04 -13.15
CA LYS A 245 -15.08 23.38 -12.98
C LYS A 245 -15.62 23.14 -11.57
N GLY A 246 -14.81 22.61 -10.66
CA GLY A 246 -15.21 22.36 -9.28
C GLY A 246 -16.12 21.15 -9.11
N MET A 247 -16.00 20.14 -9.97
CA MET A 247 -16.67 18.85 -9.75
C MET A 247 -16.18 18.21 -8.45
N SER A 248 -17.09 17.58 -7.72
CA SER A 248 -16.73 16.93 -6.46
C SER A 248 -15.88 15.67 -6.69
N PRO A 249 -15.10 15.21 -5.69
CA PRO A 249 -14.40 13.94 -5.77
C PRO A 249 -15.30 12.77 -6.14
N GLU A 250 -16.56 12.78 -5.67
CA GLU A 250 -17.55 11.74 -5.99
C GLU A 250 -17.92 11.75 -7.46
N GLN A 251 -18.20 12.93 -8.04
CA GLN A 251 -18.50 13.08 -9.47
C GLN A 251 -17.30 12.66 -10.34
N LEU A 252 -16.08 13.01 -9.94
CA LEU A 252 -14.87 12.61 -10.64
C LEU A 252 -14.66 11.09 -10.59
N ALA A 253 -14.88 10.49 -9.42
CA ALA A 253 -14.79 9.04 -9.24
C ALA A 253 -15.84 8.30 -10.06
N ASP A 254 -17.09 8.76 -10.07
CA ASP A 254 -18.13 8.18 -10.91
C ASP A 254 -17.77 8.27 -12.40
N MET A 255 -17.38 9.45 -12.88
CA MET A 255 -16.94 9.64 -14.26
C MET A 255 -15.83 8.65 -14.66
N MET A 256 -14.81 8.49 -13.81
CA MET A 256 -13.64 7.66 -14.12
C MET A 256 -13.95 6.16 -14.01
N LEU A 257 -14.63 5.73 -12.94
CA LEU A 257 -14.93 4.31 -12.69
C LEU A 257 -16.05 3.78 -13.58
N ILE A 258 -16.98 4.62 -14.05
CA ILE A 258 -17.96 4.22 -15.06
C ILE A 258 -17.25 3.83 -16.35
N ALA A 259 -16.24 4.59 -16.78
CA ALA A 259 -15.42 4.24 -17.95
C ALA A 259 -14.59 2.97 -17.72
N ALA A 260 -14.03 2.80 -16.51
CA ALA A 260 -13.30 1.58 -16.14
C ALA A 260 -14.17 0.32 -16.11
N THR A 261 -15.49 0.47 -16.00
CA THR A 261 -16.45 -0.64 -15.91
C THR A 261 -17.34 -0.79 -17.14
N ASP A 262 -17.10 0.01 -18.19
CA ASP A 262 -17.71 -0.23 -19.50
C ASP A 262 -17.25 -1.56 -20.13
N HIS A 263 -16.09 -2.05 -19.68
CA HIS A 263 -15.54 -3.35 -20.00
C HIS A 263 -15.37 -4.20 -18.75
N PHE A 264 -15.22 -5.50 -18.93
CA PHE A 264 -15.30 -6.45 -17.83
C PHE A 264 -13.92 -6.56 -17.20
N TYR A 265 -13.87 -6.34 -15.89
CA TYR A 265 -12.75 -6.70 -15.02
C TYR A 265 -11.36 -6.35 -15.58
N LEU A 266 -11.20 -5.09 -16.02
CA LEU A 266 -10.02 -4.60 -16.74
C LEU A 266 -8.71 -4.89 -16.00
N ASP A 267 -7.73 -5.43 -16.71
CA ASP A 267 -6.42 -5.86 -16.19
C ASP A 267 -6.48 -6.74 -14.95
N GLY A 268 -7.44 -7.67 -14.92
CA GLY A 268 -7.63 -8.55 -13.78
C GLY A 268 -8.12 -7.81 -12.53
N GLY A 269 -8.81 -6.67 -12.72
CA GLY A 269 -9.36 -5.85 -11.65
C GLY A 269 -8.46 -4.70 -11.18
N HIS A 270 -7.18 -4.67 -11.58
CA HIS A 270 -6.23 -3.62 -11.17
C HIS A 270 -6.68 -2.22 -11.53
N VAL A 271 -7.33 -2.02 -12.67
CA VAL A 271 -7.81 -0.69 -13.07
C VAL A 271 -8.75 -0.13 -12.01
N PHE A 272 -9.76 -0.92 -11.59
CA PHE A 272 -10.73 -0.46 -10.60
C PHE A 272 -10.08 -0.24 -9.24
N ASP A 273 -9.27 -1.19 -8.79
CA ASP A 273 -8.56 -1.12 -7.52
C ASP A 273 -7.63 0.11 -7.44
N PHE A 274 -6.85 0.39 -8.49
CA PHE A 274 -5.96 1.57 -8.50
C PHE A 274 -6.74 2.88 -8.53
N HIS A 275 -7.90 2.91 -9.22
CA HIS A 275 -8.79 4.06 -9.15
C HIS A 275 -9.25 4.30 -7.70
N ASN A 276 -9.72 3.26 -7.00
CA ASN A 276 -10.10 3.38 -5.59
C ASN A 276 -8.95 3.97 -4.76
N LYS A 277 -7.73 3.40 -4.88
CA LYS A 277 -6.55 3.86 -4.14
C LYS A 277 -6.15 5.30 -4.48
N VAL A 278 -6.33 5.74 -5.72
CA VAL A 278 -6.10 7.14 -6.09
C VAL A 278 -7.06 8.10 -5.41
N PHE A 279 -8.34 7.75 -5.28
CA PHE A 279 -9.30 8.59 -4.57
C PHE A 279 -9.04 8.62 -3.07
N GLU A 280 -8.57 7.51 -2.49
CA GLU A 280 -8.07 7.50 -1.10
C GLU A 280 -6.83 8.40 -0.94
N ALA A 281 -5.93 8.41 -1.92
CA ALA A 281 -4.73 9.25 -1.90
C ALA A 281 -5.04 10.75 -1.99
N LEU A 282 -6.19 11.15 -2.55
CA LEU A 282 -6.63 12.55 -2.52
C LEU A 282 -6.86 13.06 -1.09
N GLU A 283 -7.23 12.18 -0.15
CA GLU A 283 -7.38 12.52 1.28
C GLU A 283 -6.01 12.79 1.94
N LEU A 284 -4.90 12.38 1.30
CA LEU A 284 -3.53 12.50 1.79
C LEU A 284 -2.76 13.68 1.19
N VAL A 285 -3.32 14.36 0.18
CA VAL A 285 -2.66 15.47 -0.52
C VAL A 285 -3.51 16.75 -0.52
N GLY A 286 -2.88 17.88 -0.80
CA GLY A 286 -3.60 19.15 -0.99
C GLY A 286 -4.41 19.18 -2.29
N ALA A 287 -5.46 20.02 -2.32
CA ALA A 287 -6.32 20.21 -3.49
C ALA A 287 -5.57 20.71 -4.75
N ASP A 288 -4.40 21.32 -4.57
CA ASP A 288 -3.49 21.74 -5.64
C ASP A 288 -2.87 20.55 -6.39
N GLN A 289 -2.80 19.37 -5.77
CA GLN A 289 -2.23 18.16 -6.37
C GLN A 289 -3.27 17.24 -7.02
N SER A 290 -4.57 17.51 -6.85
CA SER A 290 -5.64 16.62 -7.34
C SER A 290 -5.56 16.36 -8.85
N LYS A 291 -5.14 17.36 -9.64
CA LYS A 291 -4.92 17.21 -11.09
C LYS A 291 -3.88 16.12 -11.37
N GLN A 292 -2.70 16.26 -10.77
CA GLN A 292 -1.58 15.33 -10.99
C GLN A 292 -1.94 13.91 -10.52
N VAL A 293 -2.59 13.80 -9.36
CA VAL A 293 -2.98 12.51 -8.79
C VAL A 293 -4.01 11.80 -9.67
N LEU A 294 -5.09 12.47 -10.07
CA LEU A 294 -6.15 11.84 -10.86
C LEU A 294 -5.71 11.49 -12.29
N THR A 295 -4.94 12.37 -12.95
CA THR A 295 -4.48 12.10 -14.32
C THR A 295 -3.40 11.02 -14.38
N SER A 296 -2.76 10.69 -13.26
CA SER A 296 -1.73 9.65 -13.22
C SER A 296 -2.24 8.24 -13.54
N LEU A 297 -3.56 7.99 -13.48
CA LEU A 297 -4.17 6.71 -13.87
C LEU A 297 -4.30 6.53 -15.38
N LEU A 298 -4.30 7.62 -16.15
CA LEU A 298 -4.76 7.57 -17.53
C LEU A 298 -3.87 6.74 -18.45
N HIS A 299 -2.60 6.54 -18.09
CA HIS A 299 -1.73 5.65 -18.83
C HIS A 299 -2.24 4.20 -18.84
N MET A 300 -2.74 3.71 -17.70
CA MET A 300 -3.26 2.33 -17.61
C MET A 300 -4.54 2.15 -18.43
N MET A 301 -5.29 3.24 -18.66
CA MET A 301 -6.49 3.23 -19.47
C MET A 301 -6.22 3.19 -20.99
N GLY A 302 -4.97 3.38 -21.43
CA GLY A 302 -4.62 3.39 -22.86
C GLY A 302 -4.64 2.00 -23.50
N ASN A 303 -4.24 0.97 -22.74
CA ASN A 303 -4.26 -0.40 -23.26
C ASN A 303 -4.54 -1.50 -22.22
N PRO A 304 -5.66 -1.42 -21.50
CA PRO A 304 -6.02 -2.48 -20.57
C PRO A 304 -6.49 -3.73 -21.33
N SER A 305 -6.18 -4.88 -20.78
CA SER A 305 -6.83 -6.14 -21.14
C SER A 305 -8.28 -6.16 -20.66
N ARG A 306 -9.16 -6.73 -21.48
CA ARG A 306 -10.61 -6.80 -21.25
C ARG A 306 -10.98 -8.25 -20.99
N SER A 307 -11.59 -8.55 -19.84
CA SER A 307 -11.83 -9.94 -19.45
C SER A 307 -12.86 -10.64 -20.32
N GLU A 308 -13.83 -9.90 -20.89
CA GLU A 308 -14.81 -10.45 -21.83
C GLU A 308 -14.18 -10.96 -23.13
N GLU A 309 -12.94 -10.57 -23.44
CA GLU A 309 -12.19 -11.05 -24.60
C GLU A 309 -11.40 -12.34 -24.29
N GLN A 310 -11.36 -12.76 -23.03
CA GLN A 310 -10.58 -13.91 -22.57
C GLN A 310 -11.37 -15.20 -22.64
N HIS A 311 -10.69 -16.29 -22.99
CA HIS A 311 -11.31 -17.61 -23.18
C HIS A 311 -12.13 -18.06 -21.96
N HIS A 312 -11.61 -17.91 -20.75
CA HIS A 312 -12.26 -18.42 -19.54
C HIS A 312 -13.53 -17.65 -19.13
N TRP A 313 -13.79 -16.46 -19.69
CA TRP A 313 -15.06 -15.73 -19.53
C TRP A 313 -16.11 -16.14 -20.58
N GLN A 314 -15.67 -16.75 -21.68
CA GLN A 314 -16.51 -17.10 -22.83
C GLN A 314 -16.83 -18.59 -22.91
N ALA A 315 -15.93 -19.46 -22.41
CA ALA A 315 -16.03 -20.91 -22.54
C ALA A 315 -15.42 -21.66 -21.32
N PRO A 316 -15.98 -22.83 -20.94
CA PRO A 316 -17.10 -23.53 -21.58
C PRO A 316 -18.49 -22.94 -21.26
N ILE A 317 -18.58 -22.08 -20.24
CA ILE A 317 -19.79 -21.34 -19.89
C ILE A 317 -19.56 -19.89 -20.28
N ASN A 318 -20.49 -19.31 -21.05
CA ASN A 318 -20.46 -17.89 -21.40
C ASN A 318 -20.96 -17.06 -20.21
N LEU A 319 -20.07 -16.26 -19.62
CA LEU A 319 -20.38 -15.35 -18.50
C LEU A 319 -20.75 -13.95 -18.98
N VAL A 320 -20.39 -13.59 -20.21
CA VAL A 320 -20.51 -12.22 -20.74
C VAL A 320 -21.95 -11.88 -21.09
N GLU A 321 -22.60 -12.70 -21.92
CA GLU A 321 -23.97 -12.45 -22.41
C GLU A 321 -24.99 -12.33 -21.26
N PRO A 322 -25.02 -13.24 -20.26
CA PRO A 322 -25.95 -13.13 -19.14
C PRO A 322 -25.73 -11.88 -18.27
N ILE A 323 -24.48 -11.42 -18.11
CA ILE A 323 -24.21 -10.14 -17.43
C ILE A 323 -24.76 -8.97 -18.24
N GLN A 324 -24.53 -8.95 -19.55
CA GLN A 324 -25.05 -7.88 -20.41
C GLN A 324 -26.57 -7.80 -20.35
N GLU A 325 -27.26 -8.95 -20.35
CA GLU A 325 -28.70 -9.04 -20.18
C GLU A 325 -29.14 -8.53 -18.80
N ALA A 326 -28.45 -8.92 -17.72
CA ALA A 326 -28.75 -8.45 -16.37
C ALA A 326 -28.59 -6.93 -16.25
N VAL A 327 -27.50 -6.37 -16.77
CA VAL A 327 -27.23 -4.92 -16.76
C VAL A 327 -28.28 -4.17 -17.57
N LYS A 328 -28.69 -4.71 -18.73
CA LYS A 328 -29.77 -4.14 -19.53
C LYS A 328 -31.10 -4.12 -18.77
N ALA A 329 -31.47 -5.21 -18.11
CA ALA A 329 -32.69 -5.30 -17.31
C ALA A 329 -32.71 -4.27 -16.17
N LEU A 330 -31.58 -4.06 -15.49
CA LEU A 330 -31.45 -3.03 -14.44
C LEU A 330 -31.63 -1.61 -15.00
N ALA A 331 -31.06 -1.32 -16.17
CA ALA A 331 -31.22 -0.03 -16.84
C ALA A 331 -32.68 0.24 -17.26
N GLU A 332 -33.36 -0.78 -17.78
CA GLU A 332 -34.78 -0.70 -18.18
C GLU A 332 -35.70 -0.49 -16.97
N ALA A 333 -35.50 -1.24 -15.88
CA ALA A 333 -36.29 -1.10 -14.65
C ALA A 333 -36.16 0.30 -14.02
N ARG A 334 -34.95 0.87 -14.02
CA ARG A 334 -34.71 2.24 -13.55
C ARG A 334 -35.46 3.28 -14.37
N THR A 335 -35.48 3.10 -15.70
CA THR A 335 -36.19 4.01 -16.61
C THR A 335 -37.72 3.94 -16.41
N ALA A 336 -38.23 2.77 -16.02
CA ALA A 336 -39.65 2.56 -15.76
C ALA A 336 -40.14 3.15 -14.42
N GLY A 337 -39.25 3.66 -13.55
CA GLY A 337 -39.63 4.25 -12.26
C GLY A 337 -40.27 3.25 -11.30
N ALA A 338 -39.87 1.99 -11.35
CA ALA A 338 -40.43 0.95 -10.49
C ALA A 338 -40.12 1.24 -9.00
N ASP A 339 -41.17 1.36 -8.18
CA ASP A 339 -41.05 1.36 -6.72
C ASP A 339 -40.62 -0.05 -6.27
N ALA A 340 -39.32 -0.23 -6.04
CA ALA A 340 -38.79 -1.46 -5.48
C ALA A 340 -39.04 -1.47 -3.96
N ALA A 341 -39.76 -2.48 -3.47
CA ALA A 341 -39.78 -2.77 -2.04
C ALA A 341 -38.38 -3.19 -1.61
N VAL A 342 -37.84 -2.65 -0.51
CA VAL A 342 -36.50 -2.99 -0.02
C VAL A 342 -36.41 -4.49 0.28
N ALA A 343 -35.67 -5.24 -0.55
CA ALA A 343 -35.47 -6.66 -0.36
C ALA A 343 -34.71 -6.94 0.95
N VAL A 344 -35.25 -7.85 1.76
CA VAL A 344 -34.50 -8.47 2.85
C VAL A 344 -33.60 -9.54 2.23
N ILE A 345 -32.29 -9.36 2.37
CA ILE A 345 -31.28 -10.27 1.83
C ILE A 345 -31.03 -11.39 2.85
N ASP A 346 -31.17 -12.64 2.42
CA ASP A 346 -30.62 -13.79 3.15
C ASP A 346 -29.12 -13.90 2.83
N GLU A 347 -28.30 -13.29 3.68
CA GLU A 347 -26.86 -13.14 3.44
C GLU A 347 -26.12 -14.49 3.37
N GLU A 348 -26.54 -15.49 4.14
CA GLU A 348 -25.93 -16.82 4.11
C GLU A 348 -26.30 -17.55 2.81
N ALA A 349 -27.55 -17.44 2.34
CA ALA A 349 -27.95 -18.00 1.05
C ALA A 349 -27.20 -17.34 -0.12
N VAL A 350 -27.05 -16.00 -0.10
CA VAL A 350 -26.28 -15.28 -1.12
C VAL A 350 -24.80 -15.68 -1.11
N LEU A 351 -24.18 -15.77 0.08
CA LEU A 351 -22.79 -16.20 0.20
C LEU A 351 -22.58 -17.63 -0.32
N GLN A 352 -23.51 -18.55 -0.01
CA GLN A 352 -23.47 -19.92 -0.53
C GLN A 352 -23.60 -19.95 -2.06
N GLN A 353 -24.48 -19.14 -2.63
CA GLN A 353 -24.63 -19.03 -4.08
C GLN A 353 -23.37 -18.45 -4.74
N LEU A 354 -22.77 -17.40 -4.18
CA LEU A 354 -21.52 -16.82 -4.69
C LEU A 354 -20.36 -17.82 -4.71
N LEU A 355 -20.35 -18.77 -3.78
CA LEU A 355 -19.32 -19.82 -3.68
C LEU A 355 -19.63 -21.08 -4.48
N SER A 356 -20.82 -21.17 -5.09
CA SER A 356 -21.28 -22.34 -5.83
C SER A 356 -20.57 -22.52 -7.18
N GLU A 357 -20.90 -23.61 -7.89
CA GLU A 357 -20.43 -23.86 -9.25
C GLU A 357 -21.43 -23.40 -10.32
N GLU A 358 -22.47 -22.64 -9.94
CA GLU A 358 -23.61 -22.26 -10.78
C GLU A 358 -23.58 -20.74 -11.11
N PRO A 359 -22.72 -20.29 -12.05
CA PRO A 359 -22.48 -18.87 -12.28
C PRO A 359 -23.70 -18.15 -12.87
N LEU A 360 -24.48 -18.83 -13.70
CA LEU A 360 -25.67 -18.26 -14.33
C LEU A 360 -26.78 -18.00 -13.30
N GLU A 361 -26.94 -18.91 -12.35
CA GLU A 361 -27.85 -18.73 -11.21
C GLU A 361 -27.37 -17.59 -10.30
N THR A 362 -26.06 -17.46 -10.09
CA THR A 362 -25.47 -16.34 -9.34
C THR A 362 -25.75 -14.99 -10.03
N ILE A 363 -25.59 -14.89 -11.35
CA ILE A 363 -25.92 -13.68 -12.11
C ILE A 363 -27.42 -13.35 -11.99
N ALA A 364 -28.29 -14.35 -12.15
CA ALA A 364 -29.73 -14.17 -12.03
C ALA A 364 -30.13 -13.71 -10.62
N LEU A 365 -29.57 -14.33 -9.58
CA LEU A 365 -29.83 -13.95 -8.19
C LEU A 365 -29.42 -12.50 -7.92
N LEU A 366 -28.20 -12.10 -8.30
CA LEU A 366 -27.73 -10.73 -8.10
C LEU A 366 -28.59 -9.72 -8.86
N ARG A 367 -28.96 -10.02 -10.10
CA ARG A 367 -29.90 -9.20 -10.88
C ARG A 367 -31.23 -9.04 -10.16
N ASP A 368 -31.82 -10.14 -9.70
CA ASP A 368 -33.15 -10.13 -9.09
C ASP A 368 -33.15 -9.40 -7.74
N LEU A 369 -32.10 -9.56 -6.93
CA LEU A 369 -31.91 -8.80 -5.70
C LEU A 369 -31.78 -7.29 -5.97
N LEU A 370 -30.99 -6.90 -6.98
CA LEU A 370 -30.84 -5.49 -7.37
C LEU A 370 -32.15 -4.90 -7.93
N LEU A 371 -32.90 -5.65 -8.74
CA LEU A 371 -34.24 -5.26 -9.20
C LEU A 371 -35.23 -5.12 -8.05
N ALA A 372 -35.08 -5.94 -7.01
CA ALA A 372 -35.83 -5.86 -5.77
C ALA A 372 -35.25 -4.83 -4.78
N GLY A 373 -34.39 -3.91 -5.21
CA GLY A 373 -33.95 -2.79 -4.38
C GLY A 373 -32.95 -3.15 -3.27
N ALA A 374 -32.25 -4.29 -3.38
CA ALA A 374 -31.12 -4.60 -2.50
C ALA A 374 -30.03 -3.51 -2.61
N ALA A 375 -29.45 -3.12 -1.47
CA ALA A 375 -28.39 -2.12 -1.45
C ALA A 375 -27.12 -2.63 -2.18
N PRO A 376 -26.63 -1.93 -3.24
CA PRO A 376 -25.46 -2.37 -3.99
C PRO A 376 -24.21 -2.55 -3.13
N ALA A 377 -24.00 -1.67 -2.14
CA ALA A 377 -22.89 -1.77 -1.19
C ALA A 377 -22.93 -3.07 -0.37
N GLN A 378 -24.12 -3.50 0.06
CA GLN A 378 -24.29 -4.75 0.82
C GLN A 378 -23.96 -5.97 -0.05
N LEU A 379 -24.42 -5.98 -1.31
CA LEU A 379 -24.09 -7.06 -2.25
C LEU A 379 -22.59 -7.10 -2.57
N ALA A 380 -21.96 -5.93 -2.78
CA ALA A 380 -20.52 -5.84 -2.98
C ALA A 380 -19.75 -6.38 -1.76
N GLN A 381 -20.18 -6.06 -0.53
CA GLN A 381 -19.58 -6.59 0.69
C GLN A 381 -19.68 -8.12 0.78
N LEU A 382 -20.79 -8.71 0.34
CA LEU A 382 -20.95 -10.17 0.27
C LEU A 382 -20.05 -10.81 -0.80
N VAL A 383 -19.86 -10.15 -1.95
CA VAL A 383 -18.86 -10.57 -2.95
C VAL A 383 -17.45 -10.52 -2.37
N THR A 384 -17.10 -9.47 -1.64
CA THR A 384 -15.82 -9.36 -0.93
C THR A 384 -15.65 -10.49 0.10
N LEU A 385 -16.68 -10.80 0.88
CA LEU A 385 -16.65 -11.92 1.81
C LEU A 385 -16.47 -13.27 1.10
N ALA A 386 -17.15 -13.49 -0.04
CA ALA A 386 -16.99 -14.71 -0.83
C ALA A 386 -15.56 -14.83 -1.40
N SER A 387 -14.97 -13.73 -1.86
CA SER A 387 -13.57 -13.72 -2.32
C SER A 387 -12.56 -13.99 -1.20
N ALA A 388 -12.78 -13.44 0.01
CA ALA A 388 -11.96 -13.78 1.19
C ALA A 388 -12.10 -15.26 1.56
N GLU A 389 -13.31 -15.83 1.45
CA GLU A 389 -13.53 -17.26 1.67
C GLU A 389 -12.76 -18.14 0.67
N ARG A 390 -12.61 -17.70 -0.59
CA ARG A 390 -11.76 -18.39 -1.59
C ARG A 390 -10.31 -18.46 -1.13
N VAL A 391 -9.78 -17.40 -0.50
CA VAL A 391 -8.44 -17.37 0.11
C VAL A 391 -8.37 -18.30 1.32
N VAL A 392 -9.40 -18.31 2.18
CA VAL A 392 -9.48 -19.22 3.34
C VAL A 392 -9.45 -20.69 2.90
N ARG A 393 -10.11 -21.01 1.79
CA ARG A 393 -10.22 -22.36 1.24
C ARG A 393 -9.12 -22.72 0.24
N PHE A 394 -8.20 -21.80 -0.03
CA PHE A 394 -7.11 -22.02 -0.98
C PHE A 394 -6.18 -23.14 -0.50
N HIS A 395 -5.92 -24.12 -1.38
CA HIS A 395 -5.11 -25.28 -1.05
C HIS A 395 -3.61 -25.01 -1.27
N THR A 396 -2.76 -25.38 -0.31
CA THR A 396 -1.32 -25.09 -0.35
C THR A 396 -0.54 -25.89 -1.41
N GLN A 397 -1.18 -26.85 -2.07
CA GLN A 397 -0.59 -27.61 -3.18
C GLN A 397 -0.68 -26.89 -4.53
N ASN A 398 -1.52 -25.85 -4.66
CA ASN A 398 -1.58 -25.04 -5.87
C ASN A 398 -0.23 -24.35 -6.15
N ASP A 399 -0.09 -23.78 -7.34
CA ASP A 399 1.09 -22.97 -7.64
C ASP A 399 1.12 -21.74 -6.73
N HIS A 400 2.32 -21.24 -6.43
CA HIS A 400 2.43 -20.04 -5.60
C HIS A 400 1.81 -18.82 -6.27
N ARG A 401 1.90 -18.71 -7.60
CA ARG A 401 1.31 -17.60 -8.35
C ARG A 401 -0.22 -17.59 -8.30
N ASP A 402 -0.84 -18.73 -8.03
CA ASP A 402 -2.30 -18.83 -7.94
C ASP A 402 -2.85 -18.10 -6.70
N TRP A 403 -2.02 -17.84 -5.67
CA TRP A 403 -2.41 -16.98 -4.55
C TRP A 403 -2.70 -15.54 -5.01
N ILE A 404 -1.98 -15.07 -6.04
CA ILE A 404 -2.18 -13.72 -6.59
C ILE A 404 -3.55 -13.63 -7.30
N ALA A 405 -3.98 -14.71 -7.97
CA ALA A 405 -5.27 -14.73 -8.67
C ALA A 405 -6.45 -14.54 -7.70
N VAL A 406 -6.52 -15.34 -6.62
CA VAL A 406 -7.57 -15.18 -5.60
C VAL A 406 -7.49 -13.83 -4.87
N LEU A 407 -6.28 -13.26 -4.76
CA LEU A 407 -6.13 -11.94 -4.19
C LEU A 407 -6.69 -10.85 -5.10
N HIS A 408 -6.44 -10.89 -6.41
CA HIS A 408 -6.97 -9.88 -7.35
C HIS A 408 -8.47 -9.76 -7.20
N THR A 409 -9.17 -10.89 -7.10
CA THR A 409 -10.61 -10.93 -6.83
C THR A 409 -10.96 -10.26 -5.50
N PHE A 410 -10.20 -10.51 -4.44
CA PHE A 410 -10.42 -9.92 -3.12
C PHE A 410 -10.20 -8.39 -3.10
N THR A 411 -9.09 -7.91 -3.64
CA THR A 411 -8.76 -6.48 -3.65
C THR A 411 -9.69 -5.69 -4.57
N TYR A 412 -10.06 -6.23 -5.74
CA TYR A 412 -11.09 -5.66 -6.59
C TYR A 412 -12.43 -5.55 -5.86
N SER A 413 -12.87 -6.63 -5.20
CA SER A 413 -14.18 -6.66 -4.52
C SER A 413 -14.20 -5.69 -3.35
N HIS A 414 -13.11 -5.60 -2.58
CA HIS A 414 -12.92 -4.59 -1.54
C HIS A 414 -13.02 -3.16 -2.10
N ALA A 415 -12.27 -2.85 -3.17
CA ALA A 415 -12.32 -1.54 -3.82
C ALA A 415 -13.73 -1.19 -4.32
N LEU A 416 -14.44 -2.19 -4.86
CA LEU A 416 -15.83 -2.04 -5.28
C LEU A 416 -16.77 -1.74 -4.10
N HIS A 417 -16.62 -2.46 -2.99
CA HIS A 417 -17.39 -2.22 -1.78
C HIS A 417 -17.15 -0.81 -1.23
N GLU A 418 -15.90 -0.38 -1.09
CA GLU A 418 -15.54 0.98 -0.67
C GLU A 418 -16.16 2.04 -1.60
N ARG A 419 -16.15 1.81 -2.93
CA ARG A 419 -16.77 2.75 -3.86
C ARG A 419 -18.29 2.82 -3.70
N LEU A 420 -18.97 1.68 -3.63
CA LEU A 420 -20.44 1.63 -3.59
C LEU A 420 -21.02 2.09 -2.25
N GLN A 421 -20.22 2.19 -1.19
CA GLN A 421 -20.64 2.88 0.03
C GLN A 421 -20.82 4.40 -0.16
N ARG A 422 -20.17 4.97 -1.17
CA ARG A 422 -20.09 6.43 -1.40
C ARG A 422 -20.71 6.84 -2.74
N SER A 423 -21.31 5.91 -3.48
CA SER A 423 -21.89 6.17 -4.80
C SER A 423 -23.24 5.46 -4.95
N GLU A 424 -24.22 6.20 -5.46
CA GLU A 424 -25.52 5.69 -5.89
C GLU A 424 -25.59 5.57 -7.43
N GLU A 425 -24.46 5.72 -8.14
CA GLU A 425 -24.45 5.68 -9.59
C GLU A 425 -24.77 4.28 -10.11
N ALA A 426 -25.96 4.16 -10.72
CA ALA A 426 -26.49 2.89 -11.21
C ALA A 426 -25.57 2.20 -12.23
N LEU A 427 -24.78 2.96 -13.00
CA LEU A 427 -23.84 2.38 -13.97
C LEU A 427 -22.66 1.67 -13.29
N LEU A 428 -22.32 1.98 -12.05
CA LEU A 428 -21.25 1.27 -11.32
C LEU A 428 -21.71 -0.08 -10.79
N VAL A 429 -23.01 -0.28 -10.60
CA VAL A 429 -23.58 -1.52 -10.05
C VAL A 429 -23.20 -2.75 -10.88
N ARG A 430 -22.95 -2.59 -12.20
CA ARG A 430 -22.51 -3.71 -13.06
C ARG A 430 -21.19 -4.35 -12.60
N ALA A 431 -20.35 -3.59 -11.91
CA ALA A 431 -19.06 -4.06 -11.39
C ALA A 431 -19.21 -5.19 -10.37
N ILE A 432 -20.39 -5.31 -9.72
CA ILE A 432 -20.71 -6.41 -8.79
C ILE A 432 -20.71 -7.75 -9.54
N PHE A 433 -21.27 -7.80 -10.76
CA PHE A 433 -21.27 -9.01 -11.57
C PHE A 433 -19.85 -9.42 -11.97
N HIS A 434 -18.99 -8.45 -12.28
CA HIS A 434 -17.58 -8.74 -12.62
C HIS A 434 -16.86 -9.39 -11.42
N GLY A 435 -17.01 -8.84 -10.21
CA GLY A 435 -16.41 -9.41 -9.00
C GLY A 435 -16.96 -10.80 -8.69
N ALA A 436 -18.28 -10.97 -8.77
CA ALA A 436 -18.92 -12.28 -8.54
C ALA A 436 -18.46 -13.35 -9.54
N MET A 437 -18.28 -13.00 -10.81
CA MET A 437 -17.74 -13.95 -11.80
C MET A 437 -16.27 -14.26 -11.58
N SER A 438 -15.47 -13.28 -11.12
CA SER A 438 -14.09 -13.56 -10.71
C SER A 438 -14.04 -14.55 -9.53
N VAL A 439 -14.93 -14.39 -8.53
CA VAL A 439 -15.08 -15.37 -7.41
C VAL A 439 -15.44 -16.77 -7.92
N TYR A 440 -16.28 -16.87 -8.95
CA TYR A 440 -16.61 -18.14 -9.60
C TYR A 440 -15.41 -18.74 -10.35
N LEU A 441 -14.65 -17.93 -11.07
CA LEU A 441 -13.48 -18.38 -11.83
C LEU A 441 -12.39 -18.92 -10.90
N ASP A 442 -12.27 -18.36 -9.71
CA ASP A 442 -11.34 -18.82 -8.66
C ASP A 442 -11.70 -20.18 -8.04
N ARG A 443 -12.91 -20.71 -8.29
CA ARG A 443 -13.40 -21.94 -7.61
C ARG A 443 -12.47 -23.14 -7.73
N PHE A 444 -11.76 -23.26 -8.85
CA PHE A 444 -10.86 -24.39 -9.12
C PHE A 444 -9.64 -24.40 -8.20
N LEU A 445 -9.26 -23.23 -7.67
CA LEU A 445 -8.16 -23.09 -6.70
C LEU A 445 -8.55 -23.61 -5.31
N ASN A 446 -9.80 -24.05 -5.13
CA ASN A 446 -10.30 -24.73 -3.94
C ASN A 446 -10.63 -26.20 -4.22
N VAL A 447 -9.97 -26.84 -5.20
CA VAL A 447 -10.13 -28.28 -5.49
C VAL A 447 -8.79 -29.02 -5.30
N PRO A 448 -8.61 -29.79 -4.20
CA PRO A 448 -9.52 -29.93 -3.07
C PRO A 448 -9.54 -28.67 -2.19
N SER A 449 -10.64 -28.45 -1.47
CA SER A 449 -10.76 -27.27 -0.60
C SER A 449 -9.90 -27.46 0.64
N ALA A 450 -9.08 -26.45 0.98
CA ALA A 450 -8.48 -26.41 2.30
C ALA A 450 -9.57 -26.38 3.39
N LYS A 451 -9.33 -27.09 4.49
CA LYS A 451 -10.27 -27.17 5.60
C LYS A 451 -10.12 -25.91 6.46
N ARG A 452 -11.25 -25.29 6.85
CA ARG A 452 -11.22 -24.25 7.89
C ARG A 452 -10.62 -24.82 9.18
N PRO A 453 -9.85 -24.02 9.94
CA PRO A 453 -9.40 -24.42 11.26
C PRO A 453 -10.57 -24.82 12.17
N LYS A 454 -10.33 -25.78 13.06
CA LYS A 454 -11.28 -26.21 14.09
C LYS A 454 -10.65 -26.08 15.46
N ALA A 455 -11.46 -25.79 16.47
CA ALA A 455 -11.01 -25.76 17.86
C ALA A 455 -10.46 -27.15 18.23
N ALA A 456 -9.27 -27.20 18.82
CA ALA A 456 -8.73 -28.44 19.36
C ALA A 456 -9.44 -28.76 20.69
N PRO A 457 -9.95 -29.99 20.88
CA PRO A 457 -10.52 -30.38 22.17
C PRO A 457 -9.42 -30.40 23.24
N GLY A 458 -9.53 -29.53 24.25
CA GLY A 458 -8.67 -29.53 25.45
C GLY A 458 -7.43 -28.63 25.42
N GLU A 459 -7.17 -27.86 24.35
CA GLU A 459 -6.14 -26.81 24.34
C GLU A 459 -6.69 -25.56 25.05
N SER A 460 -6.62 -25.51 26.39
CA SER A 460 -7.06 -24.35 27.18
C SER A 460 -5.98 -23.27 27.35
N ASN A 461 -4.84 -23.39 26.67
CA ASN A 461 -3.88 -22.29 26.64
C ASN A 461 -4.38 -21.29 25.61
N ALA A 462 -5.11 -20.29 26.09
CA ALA A 462 -5.40 -19.09 25.33
C ALA A 462 -4.06 -18.59 24.75
N ALA A 463 -3.95 -18.60 23.43
CA ALA A 463 -2.86 -17.89 22.76
C ALA A 463 -3.01 -16.43 23.19
N THR A 464 -2.14 -15.98 24.09
CA THR A 464 -2.20 -14.63 24.66
C THR A 464 -1.09 -13.74 24.11
N ASN A 465 0.00 -14.36 23.66
CA ASN A 465 1.16 -13.68 23.12
C ASN A 465 1.18 -13.74 21.59
N THR A 466 0.89 -12.63 20.93
CA THR A 466 0.89 -12.53 19.47
C THR A 466 2.27 -12.74 18.83
N GLU A 467 3.36 -12.65 19.60
CA GLU A 467 4.72 -12.98 19.14
C GLU A 467 4.85 -14.42 18.64
N GLU A 468 4.05 -15.36 19.18
CA GLU A 468 4.02 -16.74 18.71
C GLU A 468 3.63 -16.85 17.23
N LEU A 469 2.76 -15.95 16.75
CA LEU A 469 2.38 -15.89 15.34
C LEU A 469 3.58 -15.49 14.47
N LEU A 470 4.40 -14.53 14.91
CA LEU A 470 5.62 -14.13 14.19
C LEU A 470 6.62 -15.28 14.13
N GLN A 471 6.76 -16.06 15.20
CA GLN A 471 7.64 -17.24 15.23
C GLN A 471 7.16 -18.37 14.29
N LEU A 472 5.85 -18.50 14.08
CA LEU A 472 5.31 -19.41 13.07
C LEU A 472 5.65 -18.90 11.66
N LEU A 473 5.55 -17.59 11.42
CA LEU A 473 5.85 -16.97 10.14
C LEU A 473 7.36 -16.88 9.82
N ASP A 474 8.24 -17.14 10.79
CA ASP A 474 9.67 -17.36 10.57
C ASP A 474 9.99 -18.77 10.05
N GLN A 475 8.99 -19.66 10.05
CA GLN A 475 9.09 -21.03 9.56
C GLN A 475 8.34 -21.18 8.23
N ARG A 476 8.90 -21.94 7.31
CA ARG A 476 8.28 -22.15 5.99
C ARG A 476 7.01 -22.98 6.09
N GLN A 477 6.05 -22.67 5.21
CA GLN A 477 4.85 -23.47 4.95
C GLN A 477 3.96 -23.66 6.20
N GLN A 478 3.90 -22.67 7.09
CA GLN A 478 3.06 -22.71 8.29
C GLN A 478 1.63 -22.17 8.06
N VAL A 479 1.10 -22.27 6.84
CA VAL A 479 -0.20 -21.69 6.46
C VAL A 479 -1.34 -22.17 7.36
N ASP A 480 -1.44 -23.48 7.57
CA ASP A 480 -2.51 -24.06 8.38
C ASP A 480 -2.28 -23.86 9.88
N GLN A 481 -1.03 -23.87 10.32
CA GLN A 481 -0.65 -23.65 11.72
C GLN A 481 -0.93 -22.21 12.15
N ALA A 482 -0.55 -21.23 11.32
CA ALA A 482 -0.83 -19.81 11.55
C ALA A 482 -2.34 -19.54 11.55
N ALA A 483 -3.09 -20.09 10.59
CA ALA A 483 -4.54 -19.98 10.55
C ALA A 483 -5.21 -20.60 11.80
N LYS A 484 -4.74 -21.77 12.25
CA LYS A 484 -5.22 -22.40 13.49
C LYS A 484 -4.91 -21.55 14.73
N TRP A 485 -3.72 -20.95 14.79
CA TRP A 485 -3.33 -20.08 15.89
C TRP A 485 -4.26 -18.86 15.98
N VAL A 486 -4.49 -18.16 14.86
CA VAL A 486 -5.40 -17.00 14.82
C VAL A 486 -6.83 -17.40 15.14
N PHE A 487 -7.32 -18.53 14.62
CA PHE A 487 -8.64 -19.04 14.97
C PHE A 487 -8.79 -19.25 16.48
N ASN A 488 -7.83 -19.90 17.13
CA ASN A 488 -7.84 -20.13 18.57
C ASN A 488 -7.76 -18.81 19.35
N TYR A 489 -6.92 -17.87 18.92
CA TYR A 489 -6.78 -16.53 19.50
C TYR A 489 -8.13 -15.79 19.54
N LEU A 490 -8.86 -15.80 18.42
CA LEU A 490 -10.19 -15.22 18.30
C LEU A 490 -11.21 -15.90 19.21
N LYS A 491 -11.23 -17.23 19.27
CA LYS A 491 -12.16 -17.98 20.15
C LYS A 491 -11.87 -17.78 21.64
N SER A 492 -10.62 -17.49 22.02
CA SER A 492 -10.26 -17.15 23.40
C SER A 492 -10.53 -15.69 23.78
N GLY A 493 -11.04 -14.86 22.86
CA GLY A 493 -11.31 -13.45 23.12
C GLY A 493 -10.04 -12.61 23.24
N GLY A 494 -9.03 -12.89 22.43
CA GLY A 494 -7.78 -12.13 22.41
C GLY A 494 -7.95 -10.65 22.05
N GLU A 495 -6.93 -9.84 22.32
CA GLU A 495 -6.90 -8.39 22.07
C GLU A 495 -6.71 -8.10 20.57
N MET A 496 -7.70 -7.49 19.93
CA MET A 496 -7.71 -7.30 18.48
C MET A 496 -6.66 -6.30 17.99
N ASP A 497 -6.44 -5.20 18.72
CA ASP A 497 -5.39 -4.24 18.37
C ASP A 497 -4.00 -4.88 18.41
N ALA A 498 -3.75 -5.78 19.36
CA ALA A 498 -2.50 -6.54 19.43
C ALA A 498 -2.33 -7.47 18.22
N LEU A 499 -3.40 -8.18 17.82
CA LEU A 499 -3.38 -9.05 16.65
C LEU A 499 -3.16 -8.27 15.35
N LEU A 500 -3.88 -7.17 15.13
CA LEU A 500 -3.74 -6.33 13.94
C LEU A 500 -2.34 -5.71 13.86
N ASN A 501 -1.80 -5.21 14.98
CA ASN A 501 -0.41 -4.74 15.05
C ASN A 501 0.57 -5.85 14.64
N THR A 502 0.39 -7.06 15.16
CA THR A 502 1.25 -8.20 14.83
C THR A 502 1.14 -8.63 13.37
N LEU A 503 -0.07 -8.69 12.79
CA LEU A 503 -0.25 -8.98 11.36
C LEU A 503 0.38 -7.90 10.47
N GLY A 504 0.32 -6.63 10.89
CA GLY A 504 1.02 -5.53 10.25
C GLY A 504 2.54 -5.71 10.29
N HIS A 505 3.11 -6.04 11.45
CA HIS A 505 4.54 -6.35 11.58
C HIS A 505 4.96 -7.59 10.77
N ALA A 506 4.09 -8.60 10.69
CA ALA A 506 4.33 -9.78 9.87
C ALA A 506 4.54 -9.45 8.39
N LEU A 507 3.79 -8.47 7.86
CA LEU A 507 4.00 -7.90 6.53
C LEU A 507 5.28 -7.05 6.47
N LEU A 508 5.41 -6.09 7.38
CA LEU A 508 6.37 -4.99 7.25
C LEU A 508 7.83 -5.39 7.51
N ARG A 509 8.04 -6.54 8.16
CA ARG A 509 9.37 -7.12 8.39
C ARG A 509 9.93 -7.91 7.20
N GLU A 510 9.10 -8.19 6.19
CA GLU A 510 9.49 -8.92 4.98
C GLU A 510 9.79 -7.95 3.82
N ASP A 511 10.60 -8.39 2.86
CA ASP A 511 10.65 -7.80 1.51
C ASP A 511 9.41 -8.27 0.71
N ALA A 512 8.23 -7.90 1.20
CA ALA A 512 6.96 -8.41 0.71
C ALA A 512 6.69 -7.99 -0.74
N GLU A 513 5.97 -8.86 -1.46
CA GLU A 513 5.46 -8.56 -2.79
C GLU A 513 4.28 -7.56 -2.70
N PHE A 514 4.07 -6.77 -3.75
CA PHE A 514 3.06 -5.71 -3.84
C PHE A 514 1.67 -6.12 -3.32
N HIS A 515 1.21 -7.29 -3.72
CA HIS A 515 -0.10 -7.84 -3.43
C HIS A 515 -0.30 -8.11 -1.92
N THR A 516 0.75 -8.46 -1.19
CA THR A 516 0.67 -8.69 0.27
C THR A 516 0.28 -7.42 1.03
N PHE A 517 0.73 -6.25 0.56
CA PHE A 517 0.33 -4.96 1.14
C PHE A 517 -1.17 -4.70 0.95
N GLN A 518 -1.69 -5.00 -0.24
CA GLN A 518 -3.12 -4.86 -0.53
C GLN A 518 -3.97 -5.83 0.28
N MET A 519 -3.51 -7.07 0.44
CA MET A 519 -4.19 -8.09 1.23
C MET A 519 -4.43 -7.62 2.67
N VAL A 520 -3.37 -7.13 3.33
CA VAL A 520 -3.44 -6.70 4.72
C VAL A 520 -4.36 -5.50 4.87
N GLU A 521 -4.23 -4.49 4.02
CA GLU A 521 -5.05 -3.28 4.10
C GLU A 521 -6.52 -3.56 3.84
N ALA A 522 -6.85 -4.28 2.77
CA ALA A 522 -8.23 -4.66 2.45
C ALA A 522 -8.86 -5.52 3.56
N ALA A 523 -8.11 -6.49 4.11
CA ALA A 523 -8.61 -7.33 5.19
C ALA A 523 -8.86 -6.54 6.49
N PHE A 524 -8.01 -5.55 6.82
CA PHE A 524 -8.21 -4.71 7.99
C PHE A 524 -9.43 -3.81 7.81
N ALA A 525 -9.55 -3.16 6.64
CA ALA A 525 -10.68 -2.33 6.31
C ALA A 525 -12.01 -3.12 6.37
N GLU A 526 -12.08 -4.28 5.70
CA GLU A 526 -13.28 -5.12 5.72
C GLU A 526 -13.60 -5.68 7.10
N TYR A 527 -12.59 -6.09 7.88
CA TYR A 527 -12.78 -6.50 9.26
C TYR A 527 -13.48 -5.40 10.08
N GLU A 528 -13.01 -4.16 9.98
CA GLU A 528 -13.62 -3.01 10.66
C GLU A 528 -15.05 -2.73 10.18
N ARG A 529 -15.33 -2.87 8.87
CA ARG A 529 -16.69 -2.75 8.35
C ARG A 529 -17.62 -3.77 8.99
N TRP A 530 -17.17 -5.02 9.12
CA TRP A 530 -17.95 -6.07 9.76
C TRP A 530 -18.09 -5.89 11.28
N CYS A 531 -17.16 -5.19 11.95
CA CYS A 531 -17.28 -4.83 13.37
C CYS A 531 -18.39 -3.82 13.67
N LEU A 532 -18.95 -3.14 12.67
CA LEU A 532 -20.13 -2.29 12.83
C LEU A 532 -21.40 -3.11 13.17
N ARG A 533 -21.34 -4.43 13.01
CA ARG A 533 -22.42 -5.38 13.26
C ARG A 533 -21.99 -6.43 14.28
N THR A 534 -22.95 -6.93 15.04
CA THR A 534 -22.71 -7.91 16.12
C THR A 534 -23.50 -9.21 15.95
N ASP A 535 -24.20 -9.37 14.83
CA ASP A 535 -24.90 -10.61 14.51
C ASP A 535 -23.93 -11.75 14.16
N GLU A 536 -24.41 -13.00 14.24
CA GLU A 536 -23.59 -14.20 14.05
C GLU A 536 -22.91 -14.25 12.68
N PHE A 537 -23.59 -13.77 11.63
CA PHE A 537 -23.05 -13.71 10.29
C PHE A 537 -21.87 -12.72 10.21
N ALA A 538 -22.02 -11.53 10.77
CA ALA A 538 -20.94 -10.54 10.86
C ALA A 538 -19.72 -11.06 11.63
N VAL A 539 -19.92 -11.79 12.74
CA VAL A 539 -18.81 -12.39 13.50
C VAL A 539 -18.06 -13.45 12.67
N LYS A 540 -18.77 -14.27 11.89
CA LYS A 540 -18.16 -15.24 10.95
C LYS A 540 -17.42 -14.53 9.82
N ALA A 541 -17.92 -13.39 9.34
CA ALA A 541 -17.26 -12.57 8.33
C ALA A 541 -15.96 -11.94 8.86
N GLN A 542 -15.97 -11.38 10.07
CA GLN A 542 -14.76 -10.89 10.76
C GLN A 542 -13.67 -11.97 10.86
N GLU A 543 -14.04 -13.18 11.31
CA GLU A 543 -13.13 -14.33 11.37
C GLU A 543 -12.56 -14.67 9.98
N THR A 544 -13.40 -14.63 8.93
CA THR A 544 -12.99 -14.92 7.55
C THR A 544 -11.93 -13.94 7.04
N MET A 545 -12.09 -12.63 7.30
CA MET A 545 -11.11 -11.60 6.88
C MET A 545 -9.75 -11.83 7.53
N LEU A 546 -9.72 -12.09 8.84
CA LEU A 546 -8.47 -12.32 9.57
C LEU A 546 -7.81 -13.65 9.18
N LEU A 547 -8.59 -14.70 8.94
CA LEU A 547 -8.06 -15.98 8.46
C LEU A 547 -7.50 -15.87 7.04
N ALA A 548 -8.18 -15.17 6.13
CA ALA A 548 -7.68 -14.93 4.77
C ALA A 548 -6.34 -14.20 4.83
N CYS A 549 -6.26 -13.10 5.58
CA CYS A 549 -5.04 -12.29 5.75
C CYS A 549 -3.89 -13.14 6.31
N THR A 550 -4.15 -13.89 7.37
CA THR A 550 -3.16 -14.76 8.01
C THR A 550 -2.65 -15.84 7.08
N ARG A 551 -3.54 -16.52 6.35
CA ARG A 551 -3.15 -17.57 5.40
C ARG A 551 -2.32 -17.01 4.25
N TYR A 552 -2.70 -15.85 3.72
CA TYR A 552 -1.95 -15.19 2.66
C TYR A 552 -0.55 -14.81 3.14
N LEU A 553 -0.42 -14.16 4.31
CA LEU A 553 0.88 -13.82 4.90
C LEU A 553 1.74 -15.07 5.12
N ALA A 554 1.17 -16.12 5.71
CA ALA A 554 1.88 -17.38 5.97
C ALA A 554 2.28 -18.15 4.71
N ALA A 555 1.60 -17.93 3.59
CA ALA A 555 1.98 -18.51 2.31
C ALA A 555 3.22 -17.83 1.72
N HIS A 556 3.45 -16.56 2.05
CA HIS A 556 4.52 -15.72 1.49
C HIS A 556 5.68 -15.49 2.48
N ALA A 557 5.54 -15.86 3.76
CA ALA A 557 6.56 -15.71 4.80
C ALA A 557 7.12 -17.05 5.34
N PRO A 558 8.43 -17.12 5.68
CA PRO A 558 9.47 -16.19 5.25
C PRO A 558 9.73 -16.41 3.74
N THR A 559 10.23 -15.39 3.03
CA THR A 559 10.46 -15.36 1.56
C THR A 559 10.19 -16.69 0.82
N ALA A 560 9.08 -16.74 0.08
CA ALA A 560 8.61 -17.94 -0.60
C ALA A 560 9.64 -18.55 -1.57
N ARG A 561 9.68 -19.88 -1.64
CA ARG A 561 10.52 -20.64 -2.59
C ARG A 561 9.75 -21.03 -3.84
N GLU A 562 9.25 -20.04 -4.57
CA GLU A 562 8.42 -20.22 -5.77
C GLU A 562 9.11 -21.10 -6.83
N LEU A 563 10.38 -20.83 -7.12
CA LEU A 563 11.12 -21.52 -8.18
C LEU A 563 11.30 -23.02 -7.87
N PRO A 564 11.79 -23.42 -6.68
CA PRO A 564 11.79 -24.84 -6.30
C PRO A 564 10.40 -25.48 -6.28
N HIS A 565 9.35 -24.76 -5.86
CA HIS A 565 7.98 -25.30 -5.83
C HIS A 565 7.46 -25.60 -7.24
N THR A 566 7.65 -24.66 -8.17
CA THR A 566 7.30 -24.84 -9.58
C THR A 566 8.04 -26.06 -10.17
N ALA A 567 9.33 -26.22 -9.85
CA ALA A 567 10.11 -27.38 -10.30
C ALA A 567 9.60 -28.70 -9.68
N GLN A 568 9.15 -28.69 -8.43
CA GLN A 568 8.54 -29.85 -7.79
C GLN A 568 7.19 -30.20 -8.42
N ILE A 569 6.33 -29.22 -8.69
CA ILE A 569 5.07 -29.42 -9.43
C ILE A 569 5.36 -30.09 -10.78
N ALA A 570 6.30 -29.56 -11.56
CA ALA A 570 6.68 -30.13 -12.85
C ALA A 570 7.21 -31.57 -12.72
N TRP A 571 8.00 -31.85 -11.68
CA TRP A 571 8.53 -33.19 -11.42
C TRP A 571 7.44 -34.21 -11.04
N ARG A 572 6.47 -33.80 -10.22
CA ARG A 572 5.31 -34.62 -9.84
C ARG A 572 4.43 -34.94 -11.05
N LEU A 573 4.15 -33.93 -11.89
CA LEU A 573 3.42 -34.12 -13.14
C LEU A 573 4.14 -35.07 -14.10
N HIS A 574 5.47 -34.95 -14.23
CA HIS A 574 6.27 -35.88 -15.04
C HIS A 574 6.15 -37.34 -14.57
N LYS A 575 5.93 -37.56 -13.27
CA LYS A 575 5.70 -38.90 -12.70
C LYS A 575 4.27 -39.40 -12.81
N GLY A 576 3.34 -38.61 -13.36
CA GLY A 576 1.92 -38.95 -13.45
C GLY A 576 1.16 -38.83 -12.14
N GLU A 577 1.70 -38.08 -11.16
CA GLU A 577 0.99 -37.81 -9.91
C GLU A 577 -0.22 -36.91 -10.17
N ARG A 578 -1.33 -37.16 -9.46
CA ARG A 578 -2.53 -36.34 -9.51
C ARG A 578 -2.42 -35.27 -8.43
N LEU A 579 -2.09 -34.04 -8.83
CA LEU A 579 -1.87 -32.92 -7.89
C LEU A 579 -3.13 -32.52 -7.10
N PHE A 580 -4.31 -32.93 -7.54
CA PHE A 580 -5.60 -32.64 -6.92
C PHE A 580 -6.10 -33.76 -5.98
N GLU A 581 -5.35 -34.85 -5.83
CA GLU A 581 -5.64 -35.96 -4.91
C GLU A 581 -4.60 -35.95 -3.76
N GLU A 582 -5.04 -36.23 -2.52
CA GLU A 582 -4.16 -36.30 -1.33
C GLU A 582 -3.14 -37.46 -1.40
#